data_AF-A0A7W1PJG6-F1
#
_entry.id   AF-A0A7W1PJG6-F1
#
_cell.length_a   1.000
_cell.length_b   1.000
_cell.length_c   1.000
_cell.angle_alpha   90.00
_cell.angle_beta   90.00
_cell.angle_gamma   90.00
#
_symmetry.space_group_name_H-M   'P 1'
#
loop_
_entity.id
_entity.type
_entity.pdbx_description
1 polymer ?
#
loop_
_entity_poly.entity_id
_entity_poly.type
_entity_poly.pdbx_seq_one_letter_code
_entity_poly.pdbx_strand_id
1 'polypeptide(L)'
;MTRLRGIAYATLFIAFAHLVFGGIVRISGSGMGCGDHWPKCYGRWFPPMDRMDLVIEVSHRYLAAFLILAIAGLLVAAFMRRHEPGGGGAGGV
;
A
#
# COMPACT_ATOMS: atom_id res chain seq x y z
N MET A 1 7.46 -20.19 10.11
CA MET A 1 8.33 -19.01 9.83
C MET A 1 8.29 -18.57 8.35
N THR A 2 8.20 -19.48 7.39
CA THR A 2 8.19 -19.20 5.93
C THR A 2 7.01 -18.34 5.46
N ARG A 3 5.81 -18.53 6.01
CA ARG A 3 4.62 -17.74 5.61
C ARG A 3 4.74 -16.24 5.92
N LEU A 4 5.28 -15.88 7.08
CA LEU A 4 5.51 -14.46 7.43
C LEU A 4 6.62 -13.82 6.61
N ARG A 5 7.68 -14.58 6.34
CA ARG A 5 8.74 -14.13 5.42
C ARG A 5 8.13 -13.83 4.05
N GLY A 6 7.26 -14.70 3.54
CA GLY A 6 6.53 -14.46 2.29
C GLY A 6 5.68 -13.18 2.30
N ILE A 7 4.88 -12.97 3.34
CA ILE A 7 4.06 -11.75 3.49
C ILE A 7 4.94 -10.50 3.61
N ALA A 8 6.05 -10.58 4.35
CA ALA A 8 6.99 -9.49 4.50
C ALA A 8 7.66 -9.12 3.17
N TYR A 9 8.13 -10.11 2.39
CA TYR A 9 8.69 -9.86 1.05
C TYR A 9 7.64 -9.31 0.08
N ALA A 10 6.39 -9.81 0.13
CA ALA A 10 5.31 -9.27 -0.69
C ALA A 10 5.02 -7.79 -0.32
N THR A 11 4.95 -7.48 0.97
CA THR A 11 4.72 -6.11 1.45
C THR A 11 5.87 -5.18 1.05
N LEU A 12 7.12 -5.65 1.16
CA LEU A 12 8.30 -4.92 0.70
C LEU A 12 8.23 -4.62 -0.80
N PHE A 13 7.86 -5.62 -1.61
CA PHE A 13 7.72 -5.43 -3.05
C PHE A 13 6.63 -4.40 -3.39
N ILE A 14 5.47 -4.47 -2.73
CA ILE A 14 4.38 -3.50 -2.92
C ILE A 14 4.85 -2.09 -2.53
N ALA A 15 5.57 -1.95 -1.41
CA ALA A 15 6.11 -0.67 -0.96
C ALA A 15 7.09 -0.09 -1.98
N PHE A 16 7.99 -0.92 -2.50
CA PHE A 16 8.96 -0.50 -3.53
C PHE A 16 8.26 -0.05 -4.81
N ALA A 17 7.28 -0.82 -5.31
CA ALA A 17 6.49 -0.45 -6.47
C ALA A 17 5.75 0.89 -6.25
N HIS A 18 5.21 1.11 -5.04
CA HIS A 18 4.54 2.35 -4.67
C HIS A 18 5.50 3.55 -4.67
N LEU A 19 6.74 3.39 -4.19
CA LEU A 19 7.77 4.43 -4.24
C LEU A 19 8.10 4.83 -5.68
N VAL A 20 8.30 3.85 -6.57
CA VAL A 20 8.55 4.11 -7.99
C VAL A 20 7.37 4.87 -8.61
N PHE A 21 6.14 4.44 -8.31
CA PHE A 21 4.95 5.13 -8.81
C PHE A 21 4.82 6.56 -8.27
N GLY A 22 5.18 6.80 -7.01
CA GLY A 22 5.28 8.15 -6.43
C GLY A 22 6.27 9.05 -7.20
N GLY A 23 7.40 8.48 -7.64
CA GLY A 23 8.32 9.16 -8.55
C GLY A 23 7.69 9.54 -9.90
N ILE A 24 6.88 8.64 -10.48
CA ILE A 24 6.15 8.91 -11.73
C ILE A 24 5.14 10.07 -11.54
N VAL A 25 4.41 10.10 -10.44
CA VAL A 25 3.48 11.19 -10.10
C VAL A 25 4.21 12.53 -10.01
N ARG A 26 5.41 12.54 -9.40
CA ARG A 26 6.24 13.73 -9.28
C ARG A 26 6.72 14.22 -10.66
N ILE A 27 7.26 13.33 -11.49
CA ILE A 27 7.82 13.69 -12.80
C ILE A 27 6.72 14.10 -13.80
N SER A 28 5.54 13.47 -13.72
CA SER A 28 4.40 13.81 -14.56
C SER A 28 3.69 15.11 -14.18
N GLY A 29 4.05 15.74 -13.06
CA GLY A 29 3.38 16.96 -12.56
C GLY A 29 1.94 16.73 -12.08
N SER A 30 1.50 15.47 -11.98
CA SER A 30 0.12 15.09 -11.64
C SER A 30 -0.22 15.20 -10.16
N GLY A 31 0.72 15.68 -9.31
CA GLY A 31 0.54 15.73 -7.86
C GLY A 31 -0.52 16.70 -7.33
N MET A 32 -1.13 17.51 -8.20
CA MET A 32 -2.18 18.48 -7.87
C MET A 32 -3.43 18.35 -8.76
N GLY A 33 -3.60 17.23 -9.48
CA GLY A 33 -4.76 17.01 -10.36
C GLY A 33 -6.12 17.09 -9.63
N CYS A 34 -6.25 16.42 -8.48
CA CYS A 34 -7.47 16.43 -7.65
C CYS A 34 -7.51 17.57 -6.62
N GLY A 35 -6.39 18.25 -6.37
CA GLY A 35 -6.29 19.27 -5.32
C GLY A 35 -6.78 18.77 -3.96
N ASP A 36 -7.54 19.62 -3.25
CA ASP A 36 -8.09 19.34 -1.92
C ASP A 36 -9.27 18.36 -1.90
N HIS A 37 -9.72 17.88 -3.07
CA HIS A 37 -10.81 16.92 -3.14
C HIS A 37 -10.35 15.52 -2.74
N TRP A 38 -10.71 15.11 -1.52
CA TRP A 38 -10.47 13.79 -0.94
C TRP A 38 -11.69 13.42 -0.08
N PRO A 39 -12.24 12.19 -0.15
CA PRO A 39 -11.71 10.97 -0.80
C PRO A 39 -12.03 10.85 -2.30
N LYS A 40 -13.05 11.55 -2.80
CA LYS A 40 -13.48 11.52 -4.20
C LYS A 40 -12.84 12.67 -4.96
N CYS A 41 -12.32 12.40 -6.15
CA CYS A 41 -11.76 13.42 -7.03
C CYS A 41 -12.88 14.04 -7.88
N TYR A 42 -13.19 15.33 -7.72
CA TYR A 42 -14.30 16.01 -8.40
C TYR A 42 -15.65 15.27 -8.27
N GLY A 43 -15.91 14.68 -7.09
CA GLY A 43 -17.14 13.92 -6.83
C GLY A 43 -17.19 12.53 -7.45
N ARG A 44 -16.14 12.09 -8.19
CA ARG A 44 -16.05 10.77 -8.84
C ARG A 44 -14.98 9.91 -8.17
N TRP A 45 -15.21 8.60 -8.13
CA TRP A 45 -14.21 7.61 -7.69
C TRP A 45 -13.25 7.21 -8.82
N PHE A 46 -13.74 7.26 -10.05
CA PHE A 46 -12.96 7.05 -11.27
C PHE A 46 -13.03 8.32 -12.12
N PRO A 47 -11.91 9.05 -12.30
CA PRO A 47 -11.89 10.20 -13.20
C PRO A 47 -12.04 9.74 -14.66
N PRO A 48 -12.51 10.62 -15.55
CA PRO A 48 -12.55 10.32 -16.98
C PRO A 48 -11.14 10.05 -17.53
N MET A 49 -11.04 9.07 -18.43
CA MET A 49 -9.78 8.69 -19.09
C MET A 49 -9.30 9.75 -20.09
N ASP A 50 -9.96 10.89 -20.22
CA ASP A 50 -9.49 12.01 -21.03
C ASP A 50 -8.45 12.87 -20.30
N ARG A 51 -8.30 12.68 -18.98
CA ARG A 51 -7.45 13.48 -18.09
C ARG A 51 -6.43 12.61 -17.37
N MET A 52 -5.30 12.37 -18.04
CA MET A 52 -4.22 11.50 -17.54
C MET A 52 -3.65 11.98 -16.20
N ASP A 53 -3.63 13.30 -15.97
CA ASP A 53 -3.26 13.94 -14.71
C ASP A 53 -4.08 13.40 -13.53
N LEU A 54 -5.41 13.32 -13.70
CA LEU A 54 -6.31 12.81 -12.67
C LEU A 54 -6.16 11.31 -12.47
N VAL A 55 -5.99 10.56 -13.56
CA VAL A 55 -5.86 9.10 -13.52
C VAL A 55 -4.59 8.70 -12.75
N ILE A 56 -3.47 9.38 -13.01
CA ILE A 56 -2.20 9.10 -12.33
C ILE A 56 -2.31 9.39 -10.82
N GLU A 57 -2.88 10.53 -10.44
CA GLU A 57 -3.02 10.88 -9.02
C GLU A 57 -3.96 9.93 -8.27
N VAL A 58 -5.13 9.64 -8.84
CA VAL A 58 -6.10 8.72 -8.23
C VAL A 58 -5.53 7.30 -8.14
N SER A 59 -4.79 6.84 -9.15
CA SER A 59 -4.10 5.56 -9.11
C SER A 59 -3.07 5.50 -7.99
N HIS A 60 -2.30 6.57 -7.78
CA HIS A 60 -1.36 6.66 -6.67
C HIS A 60 -2.06 6.57 -5.31
N ARG A 61 -3.19 7.28 -5.12
CA ARG A 61 -3.99 7.23 -3.89
C ARG A 61 -4.51 5.81 -3.60
N TYR A 62 -5.00 5.10 -4.63
CA TYR A 62 -5.46 3.71 -4.46
C TYR A 62 -4.30 2.74 -4.13
N LEU A 63 -3.15 2.90 -4.78
CA LEU A 63 -1.96 2.12 -4.45
C LEU A 63 -1.48 2.38 -3.01
N ALA A 64 -1.57 3.61 -2.52
CA ALA A 64 -1.25 3.94 -1.13
C ALA A 64 -2.19 3.25 -0.15
N ALA A 65 -3.50 3.28 -0.42
CA ALA A 65 -4.50 2.58 0.40
C ALA A 65 -4.25 1.07 0.43
N PHE A 66 -3.91 0.47 -0.73
CA PHE A 66 -3.55 -0.94 -0.81
C PHE A 66 -2.29 -1.27 0.00
N LEU A 67 -1.25 -0.43 -0.07
CA LEU A 67 -0.03 -0.60 0.73
C LEU A 67 -0.32 -0.53 2.23
N ILE A 68 -1.16 0.40 2.67
CA ILE A 68 -1.58 0.52 4.08
C ILE A 68 -2.26 -0.78 4.55
N LEU A 69 -3.16 -1.35 3.74
CA LEU A 69 -3.81 -2.61 4.05
C LEU A 69 -2.83 -3.78 4.12
N ALA A 70 -1.85 -3.83 3.20
CA ALA A 70 -0.81 -4.86 3.21
C ALA A 70 0.05 -4.78 4.49
N ILE A 71 0.45 -3.57 4.89
CA ILE A 71 1.19 -3.33 6.14
C ILE A 71 0.34 -3.71 7.36
N ALA A 72 -0.93 -3.31 7.40
CA ALA A 72 -1.84 -3.68 8.48
C ALA A 72 -2.01 -5.20 8.58
N GLY A 73 -2.15 -5.90 7.45
CA GLY A 73 -2.21 -7.36 7.40
C GLY A 73 -0.92 -8.02 7.90
N LEU A 74 0.24 -7.48 7.53
CA LEU A 74 1.54 -7.95 8.05
C LEU A 74 1.64 -7.74 9.57
N LEU A 75 1.23 -6.57 10.07
CA LEU A 75 1.22 -6.25 11.49
C LEU A 75 0.28 -7.19 12.26
N VAL A 76 -0.94 -7.42 11.76
CA VAL A 76 -1.89 -8.35 12.35
C VAL A 76 -1.34 -9.78 12.34
N ALA A 77 -0.75 -10.24 11.23
CA ALA A 77 -0.11 -11.56 11.15
C ALA A 77 1.07 -11.71 12.12
N ALA A 78 1.86 -10.65 12.31
CA ALA A 78 2.92 -10.61 13.32
C ALA A 78 2.35 -10.62 14.75
N PHE A 79 1.28 -9.87 15.00
CA PHE A 79 0.60 -9.76 16.29
C PHE A 79 -0.09 -11.07 16.70
N MET A 80 -0.72 -11.79 15.77
CA MET A 80 -1.37 -13.06 16.08
C MET A 80 -0.34 -14.13 16.49
N ARG A 81 0.85 -14.14 15.88
CA ARG A 81 1.91 -15.11 16.23
C ARG A 81 2.65 -14.80 17.52
N ARG A 82 2.69 -13.55 17.97
CA ARG A 82 3.19 -13.22 19.32
C ARG A 82 2.15 -13.49 20.41
N HIS A 83 0.86 -13.58 20.03
CA HIS A 83 -0.24 -13.86 20.95
C HIS A 83 -0.48 -15.35 21.17
N GLU A 84 0.22 -16.24 20.46
CA GLU A 84 0.38 -17.63 20.88
C GLU A 84 1.13 -17.59 22.24
N PRO A 85 0.44 -17.79 23.39
CA PRO A 85 1.12 -17.80 24.69
C PRO A 85 2.14 -18.93 24.62
N GLY A 86 3.39 -18.66 24.98
CA GLY A 86 4.54 -19.56 24.79
C GLY A 86 4.35 -21.01 25.23
N GLY A 87 3.71 -21.81 24.38
CA GLY A 87 3.68 -23.26 24.43
C GLY A 87 4.80 -23.79 23.55
N GLY A 88 6.02 -23.80 24.09
CA GLY A 88 7.15 -24.60 23.60
C GLY A 88 7.48 -24.47 22.11
N GLY A 89 8.25 -23.45 21.74
CA GLY A 89 9.05 -23.54 20.52
C GLY A 89 10.13 -24.61 20.70
N ALA A 90 9.93 -25.79 20.13
CA ALA A 90 10.99 -26.77 19.96
C ALA A 90 12.10 -26.14 19.09
N GLY A 91 13.25 -25.85 19.70
CA GLY A 91 14.45 -25.40 18.98
C GLY A 91 14.95 -23.98 19.28
N GLY A 92 14.65 -23.41 20.45
CA GLY A 92 15.53 -22.38 21.02
C GLY A 92 16.80 -23.06 21.54
N VAL A 93 17.97 -22.51 21.24
CA VAL A 93 19.26 -22.99 21.75
C VAL A 93 19.30 -23.00 23.28
#